data_AF-A0A2T7NXB9-F1
#
_entry.id   AF-A0A2T7NXB9-F1
#
_cell.length_a   1.000
_cell.length_b   1.000
_cell.length_c   1.000
_cell.angle_alpha   90.00
_cell.angle_beta   90.00
_cell.angle_gamma   90.00
#
_symmetry.space_group_name_H-M   'P 1'
#
loop_
_entity.id
_entity.type
_entity.pdbx_description
1 polymer ?
#
loop_
_entity_poly.entity_id
_entity_poly.type
_entity_poly.pdbx_seq_one_letter_code
_entity_poly.pdbx_strand_id
1 'polypeptide(L)'
;MDERLKIRVSVQQWPTKNPVYFKPDGRRFSYPDTLKLRADSAYLVQTLISPGRTLTAMQIRGQTLLLSRLKAGLRHGDSVQYSAIWTTTGYEVNKKGTRTLLPIVLELKGENIVLAMVQCKIYPGEGSGGHWQWGQPLRAIELECSAASDGSYIDVLRQSLTGRRMF
;
A
#
# COMPACT_ATOMS: atom_id res chain seq x y z
N MET A 1 -21.21 7.52 17.26
CA MET A 1 -21.19 6.53 16.15
C MET A 1 -19.85 6.68 15.48
N ASP A 2 -19.17 5.55 15.24
CA ASP A 2 -17.88 5.56 14.55
C ASP A 2 -18.01 6.05 13.12
N GLU A 3 -17.01 6.80 12.67
CA GLU A 3 -16.90 7.27 11.30
C GLU A 3 -16.22 6.21 10.42
N ARG A 4 -16.70 6.07 9.19
CA ARG A 4 -16.07 5.20 8.19
C ARG A 4 -15.01 5.96 7.42
N LEU A 5 -13.79 5.44 7.44
CA LEU A 5 -12.66 5.98 6.70
C LEU A 5 -12.18 4.96 5.65
N LYS A 6 -12.00 5.40 4.42
CA LYS A 6 -11.43 4.61 3.32
C LYS A 6 -10.08 5.16 2.95
N ILE A 7 -9.07 4.29 2.94
CA ILE A 7 -7.71 4.62 2.54
C ILE A 7 -7.33 3.73 1.37
N ARG A 8 -6.79 4.32 0.30
CA ARG A 8 -6.31 3.60 -0.88
C ARG A 8 -4.85 3.93 -1.08
N VAL A 9 -4.00 2.90 -1.01
CA VAL A 9 -2.55 3.02 -1.25
C VAL A 9 -2.24 2.37 -2.59
N SER A 10 -1.92 3.17 -3.60
CA SER A 10 -1.40 2.67 -4.88
C SER A 10 0.12 2.58 -4.83
N VAL A 11 0.67 1.58 -5.54
CA VAL A 11 2.11 1.37 -5.66
C VAL A 11 2.42 1.09 -7.13
N GLN A 12 3.33 1.86 -7.71
CA GLN A 12 3.81 1.71 -9.08
C GLN A 12 5.33 1.76 -9.11
N GLN A 13 5.97 1.13 -10.09
CA GLN A 13 7.42 1.26 -10.26
C GLN A 13 7.80 2.72 -10.57
N TRP A 14 8.95 3.17 -10.08
CA TRP A 14 9.49 4.49 -10.37
C TRP A 14 10.84 4.36 -11.08
N PRO A 15 11.13 5.16 -12.13
CA PRO A 15 10.33 6.26 -12.68
C PRO A 15 9.29 5.87 -13.74
N THR A 16 9.26 4.62 -14.18
CA THR A 16 8.45 4.18 -15.34
C THR A 16 6.94 4.20 -15.12
N LYS A 17 6.48 4.24 -13.86
CA LYS A 17 5.05 4.14 -13.47
C LYS A 17 4.37 2.84 -13.92
N ASN A 18 5.16 1.82 -14.26
CA ASN A 18 4.66 0.49 -14.56
C ASN A 18 3.91 -0.10 -13.36
N PRO A 19 2.91 -0.95 -13.59
CA PRO A 19 2.15 -1.55 -12.51
C PRO A 19 3.04 -2.45 -11.65
N VAL A 20 2.80 -2.40 -10.34
CA VAL A 20 3.15 -3.49 -9.42
C VAL A 20 2.08 -4.57 -9.55
N TYR A 21 2.45 -5.84 -9.37
CA TYR A 21 1.51 -6.95 -9.49
C TYR A 21 1.25 -7.59 -8.14
N PHE A 22 0.10 -8.23 -8.02
CA PHE A 22 -0.21 -9.10 -6.90
C PHE A 22 -0.82 -10.41 -7.39
N LYS A 23 -0.76 -11.43 -6.55
CA LYS A 23 -1.34 -12.73 -6.84
C LYS A 23 -2.29 -13.14 -5.70
N PRO A 24 -3.54 -13.51 -6.01
CA PRO A 24 -4.38 -14.24 -5.07
C PRO A 24 -3.78 -15.62 -4.78
N ASP A 25 -3.40 -15.85 -3.53
CA ASP A 25 -2.91 -17.12 -3.02
C ASP A 25 -4.00 -17.90 -2.26
N GLY A 26 -5.16 -17.29 -1.99
CA GLY A 26 -6.27 -17.93 -1.30
C GLY A 26 -5.89 -18.33 0.13
N ARG A 27 -6.16 -19.57 0.54
CA ARG A 27 -5.84 -20.06 1.90
C ARG A 27 -4.44 -20.65 2.03
N ARG A 28 -3.59 -20.52 1.00
CA ARG A 28 -2.25 -21.15 0.99
C ARG A 28 -1.28 -20.52 2.00
N PHE A 29 -1.45 -19.24 2.29
CA PHE A 29 -0.63 -18.49 3.24
C PHE A 29 -1.53 -17.74 4.23
N SER A 30 -0.91 -17.07 5.20
CA SER A 30 -1.61 -16.32 6.25
C SER A 30 -2.48 -15.19 5.70
N TYR A 31 -2.15 -14.67 4.52
CA TYR A 31 -2.94 -13.63 3.83
C TYR A 31 -3.35 -14.09 2.44
N PRO A 32 -4.55 -13.69 1.97
CA PRO A 32 -5.14 -14.19 0.74
C PRO A 32 -4.45 -13.71 -0.53
N ASP A 33 -3.68 -12.64 -0.45
CA ASP A 33 -2.99 -12.01 -1.58
C ASP A 33 -1.52 -11.79 -1.26
N THR A 34 -0.65 -11.91 -2.27
CA THR A 34 0.76 -11.55 -2.19
C THR A 34 1.06 -10.39 -3.13
N LEU A 35 1.51 -9.25 -2.58
CA LEU A 35 2.11 -8.16 -3.33
C LEU A 35 3.51 -8.57 -3.85
N LYS A 36 3.85 -8.23 -5.09
CA LYS A 36 5.09 -8.69 -5.72
C LYS A 36 5.99 -7.51 -6.04
N LEU A 37 7.16 -7.49 -5.40
CA LEU A 37 8.11 -6.39 -5.48
C LEU A 37 9.46 -6.92 -5.93
N ARG A 38 10.30 -6.04 -6.44
CA ARG A 38 11.70 -6.30 -6.75
C ARG A 38 12.56 -5.76 -5.61
N ALA A 39 13.65 -6.42 -5.30
CA ALA A 39 14.70 -5.84 -4.45
C ALA A 39 15.33 -4.63 -5.16
N ASP A 40 15.92 -3.73 -4.37
CA ASP A 40 16.73 -2.61 -4.85
C ASP A 40 16.05 -1.77 -5.94
N SER A 41 14.76 -1.51 -5.73
CA SER A 41 13.90 -0.80 -6.69
C SER A 41 13.15 0.33 -6.02
N ALA A 42 12.86 1.38 -6.79
CA ALA A 42 12.05 2.51 -6.35
C ALA A 42 10.59 2.38 -6.80
N TYR A 43 9.69 2.89 -5.98
CA TYR A 43 8.25 2.84 -6.18
C TYR A 43 7.62 4.19 -5.89
N LEU A 44 6.71 4.62 -6.77
CA LEU A 44 5.79 5.71 -6.49
C LEU A 44 4.64 5.15 -5.66
N VAL A 45 4.49 5.67 -4.45
CA VAL A 45 3.38 5.38 -3.55
C VAL A 45 2.43 6.57 -3.58
N GLN A 46 1.14 6.33 -3.77
CA GLN A 46 0.13 7.38 -3.63
C GLN A 46 -0.97 6.93 -2.68
N THR A 47 -1.31 7.79 -1.74
CA THR A 47 -2.29 7.52 -0.70
C THR A 47 -3.46 8.46 -0.86
N LEU A 48 -4.67 7.92 -1.07
CA LEU A 48 -5.93 8.66 -1.11
C LEU A 48 -6.74 8.33 0.15
N ILE A 49 -7.20 9.35 0.86
CA ILE A 49 -7.93 9.23 2.13
C ILE A 49 -9.29 9.90 1.97
N SER A 50 -10.37 9.18 2.28
CA SER A 50 -11.77 9.64 2.13
C SER A 50 -12.62 9.16 3.32
N PRO A 51 -13.32 10.05 4.05
CA PRO A 51 -13.26 11.50 3.94
C PRO A 51 -11.85 12.04 4.24
N GLY A 52 -11.53 13.24 3.76
CA GLY A 52 -10.18 13.78 3.80
C GLY A 52 -9.64 13.99 5.21
N ARG A 53 -8.54 13.30 5.54
CA ARG A 53 -7.78 13.52 6.78
C ARG A 53 -6.31 13.78 6.48
N THR A 54 -5.72 14.73 7.18
CA THR A 54 -4.31 15.07 6.99
C THR A 54 -3.42 13.90 7.39
N LEU A 55 -2.61 13.40 6.46
CA LEU A 55 -1.55 12.42 6.69
C LEU A 55 -0.31 13.18 7.12
N THR A 56 0.13 12.99 8.37
CA THR A 56 1.30 13.67 8.95
C THR A 56 2.59 12.90 8.73
N ALA A 57 2.52 11.56 8.76
CA ALA A 57 3.65 10.70 8.43
C ALA A 57 3.17 9.40 7.78
N MET A 58 4.07 8.78 7.03
CA MET A 58 3.88 7.45 6.48
C MET A 58 5.19 6.69 6.58
N GLN A 59 5.11 5.45 7.03
CA GLN A 59 6.24 4.54 7.06
C GLN A 59 5.92 3.24 6.32
N ILE A 60 6.89 2.71 5.59
CA ILE A 60 6.80 1.38 5.01
C ILE A 60 8.01 0.58 5.49
N ARG A 61 7.74 -0.50 6.24
CA ARG A 61 8.76 -1.33 6.92
C ARG A 61 9.77 -0.49 7.74
N GLY A 62 9.26 0.51 8.46
CA GLY A 62 10.07 1.42 9.29
C GLY A 62 10.83 2.52 8.52
N GLN A 63 10.76 2.55 7.19
CA GLN A 63 11.30 3.66 6.42
C GLN A 63 10.29 4.80 6.40
N THR A 64 10.67 5.99 6.89
CA THR A 64 9.84 7.21 6.81
C THR A 64 9.85 7.79 5.39
N LEU A 65 8.67 8.04 4.84
CA LEU A 65 8.50 8.55 3.48
C LEU A 65 8.39 10.08 3.48
N LEU A 66 9.07 10.74 2.54
CA LEU A 66 8.89 12.18 2.30
C LEU A 66 7.60 12.42 1.52
N LEU A 67 6.56 12.89 2.23
CA LEU A 67 5.22 13.09 1.69
C LEU A 67 5.09 14.42 0.94
N SER A 68 4.58 14.35 -0.28
CA SER A 68 4.11 15.50 -1.05
C SER A 68 2.58 15.46 -1.16
N ARG A 69 1.89 16.48 -0.64
CA ARG A 69 0.44 16.60 -0.80
C ARG A 69 0.10 16.95 -2.25
N LEU A 70 -0.81 16.19 -2.84
CA LEU A 70 -1.32 16.43 -4.18
C LEU A 70 -2.65 17.19 -4.09
N LYS A 71 -2.94 18.03 -5.10
CA LYS A 71 -4.28 18.60 -5.25
C LYS A 71 -5.26 17.47 -5.56
N ALA A 72 -6.26 17.27 -4.69
CA ALA A 72 -7.33 16.32 -4.97
C ALA A 72 -8.08 16.81 -6.22
N GLY A 73 -8.21 15.95 -7.24
CA GLY A 73 -9.02 16.29 -8.41
C GLY A 73 -10.49 16.45 -8.02
N LEU A 74 -11.25 17.27 -8.75
CA LEU A 74 -12.68 17.54 -8.53
C LEU A 74 -13.54 16.25 -8.38
N ARG A 75 -13.08 15.14 -8.96
CA ARG A 75 -13.73 13.81 -8.93
C ARG A 75 -13.64 13.10 -7.59
N HIS A 76 -12.80 13.58 -6.67
CA HIS A 76 -12.52 12.93 -5.39
C HIS A 76 -13.19 13.61 -4.19
N GLY A 77 -14.10 14.56 -4.42
CA GLY A 77 -14.91 15.17 -3.38
C GLY A 77 -14.06 15.76 -2.24
N ASP A 78 -14.33 15.31 -1.02
CA ASP A 78 -13.65 15.72 0.22
C ASP A 78 -12.34 14.97 0.49
N SER A 79 -11.88 14.13 -0.44
CA SER A 79 -10.68 13.30 -0.23
C SER A 79 -9.40 14.14 -0.26
N VAL A 80 -8.35 13.63 0.38
CA VAL A 80 -6.99 14.17 0.24
C VAL A 80 -6.05 13.12 -0.33
N GLN A 81 -5.08 13.55 -1.13
CA GLN A 81 -4.10 12.66 -1.76
C GLN A 81 -2.67 13.09 -1.43
N TYR A 82 -1.81 12.11 -1.17
CA TYR A 82 -0.38 12.28 -0.96
C TYR A 82 0.39 11.36 -1.91
N SER A 83 1.63 11.73 -2.20
CA SER A 83 2.58 10.88 -2.92
C SER A 83 3.95 10.90 -2.26
N ALA A 84 4.67 9.79 -2.36
CA ALA A 84 6.06 9.67 -1.95
C ALA A 84 6.79 8.64 -2.81
N ILE A 85 8.12 8.71 -2.81
CA ILE A 85 8.96 7.64 -3.35
C ILE A 85 9.39 6.74 -2.20
N TRP A 86 9.18 5.45 -2.38
CA TRP A 86 9.61 4.41 -1.46
C TRP A 86 10.60 3.47 -2.17
N THR A 87 11.56 2.90 -1.43
CA THR A 87 12.57 2.03 -2.02
C THR A 87 12.67 0.70 -1.27
N THR A 88 12.94 -0.36 -2.02
CA THR A 88 13.25 -1.69 -1.47
C THR A 88 14.75 -1.94 -1.44
N THR A 89 15.57 -0.89 -1.44
CA THR A 89 17.02 -0.98 -1.33
C THR A 89 17.41 -1.69 -0.04
N GLY A 90 18.25 -2.72 -0.17
CA GLY A 90 18.69 -3.55 0.95
C GLY A 90 17.64 -4.56 1.44
N TYR A 91 16.52 -4.73 0.73
CA TYR A 91 15.54 -5.76 1.11
C TYR A 91 16.00 -7.14 0.68
N GLU A 92 16.01 -8.08 1.62
CA GLU A 92 16.31 -9.47 1.31
C GLU A 92 15.29 -10.10 0.34
N VAL A 93 15.81 -10.81 -0.65
CA VAL A 93 15.02 -11.61 -1.60
C VAL A 93 14.41 -12.81 -0.87
N ASN A 94 13.10 -13.01 -1.04
CA ASN A 94 12.42 -14.13 -0.42
C ASN A 94 12.72 -15.44 -1.15
N LYS A 95 13.11 -16.47 -0.38
CA LYS A 95 13.28 -17.85 -0.86
C LYS A 95 11.97 -18.42 -1.45
N LYS A 96 12.08 -19.45 -2.29
CA LYS A 96 10.91 -20.18 -2.83
C LYS A 96 9.97 -20.60 -1.69
N GLY A 97 8.66 -20.45 -1.90
CA GLY A 97 7.64 -20.79 -0.89
C GLY A 97 7.46 -19.75 0.23
N THR A 98 8.39 -18.81 0.44
CA THR A 98 8.31 -17.85 1.55
C THR A 98 7.65 -16.53 1.16
N ARG A 99 7.10 -15.84 2.15
CA ARG A 99 6.51 -14.49 2.08
C ARG A 99 6.95 -13.71 3.32
N THR A 100 6.98 -12.40 3.20
CA THR A 100 7.19 -11.50 4.34
C THR A 100 5.99 -10.57 4.50
N LEU A 101 5.79 -10.05 5.69
CA LEU A 101 4.87 -8.93 5.89
C LEU A 101 5.58 -7.62 5.60
N LEU A 102 4.84 -6.72 4.98
CA LEU A 102 5.22 -5.35 4.72
C LEU A 102 4.31 -4.46 5.58
N PRO A 103 4.78 -4.01 6.76
CA PRO A 103 4.05 -3.06 7.58
C PRO A 103 3.96 -1.73 6.84
N ILE A 104 2.75 -1.19 6.72
CA ILE A 104 2.49 0.16 6.25
C ILE A 104 1.82 0.90 7.41
N VAL A 105 2.48 1.93 7.89
CA VAL A 105 2.01 2.79 8.98
C VAL A 105 1.62 4.14 8.40
N LEU A 106 0.42 4.59 8.70
CA LEU A 106 -0.09 5.91 8.34
C LEU A 106 -0.44 6.64 9.62
N GLU A 107 0.19 7.78 9.84
CA GLU A 107 -0.13 8.67 10.96
C GLU A 107 -1.01 9.79 10.44
N LEU A 108 -2.23 9.86 10.95
CA LEU A 108 -3.17 10.93 10.66
C LEU A 108 -3.09 11.99 11.75
N LYS A 109 -3.40 13.25 11.41
CA LYS A 109 -3.44 14.36 12.37
C LYS A 109 -4.28 13.98 13.60
N GLY A 110 -3.75 14.28 14.79
CA GLY A 110 -4.34 13.85 16.06
C GLY A 110 -3.86 12.47 16.52
N GLU A 111 -2.64 12.08 16.12
CA GLU A 111 -1.94 10.85 16.58
C GLU A 111 -2.67 9.54 16.29
N ASN A 112 -3.56 9.56 15.30
CA ASN A 112 -4.30 8.39 14.88
C ASN A 112 -3.46 7.53 13.94
N ILE A 113 -3.14 6.31 14.36
CA ILE A 113 -2.27 5.40 13.61
C ILE A 113 -3.13 4.35 12.89
N VAL A 114 -2.90 4.19 11.59
CA VAL A 114 -3.41 3.06 10.82
C VAL A 114 -2.24 2.12 10.49
N LEU A 115 -2.31 0.89 10.98
CA LEU A 115 -1.35 -0.17 10.66
C LEU A 115 -1.97 -1.18 9.70
N ALA A 116 -1.38 -1.32 8.53
CA ALA A 116 -1.74 -2.35 7.54
C ALA A 116 -0.58 -3.34 7.37
N MET A 117 -0.87 -4.64 7.48
CA MET A 117 0.11 -5.72 7.29
C MET A 117 -0.12 -6.38 5.93
N VAL A 118 0.70 -6.02 4.95
CA VAL A 118 0.54 -6.51 3.57
C VAL A 118 1.52 -7.65 3.32
N GLN A 119 1.00 -8.85 3.05
CA GLN A 119 1.86 -9.96 2.62
C GLN A 119 2.48 -9.66 1.26
N CYS A 120 3.81 -9.80 1.18
CA CYS A 120 4.55 -9.57 -0.04
C CYS A 120 5.61 -10.62 -0.31
N LYS A 121 6.12 -10.60 -1.54
CA LYS A 121 7.30 -11.32 -1.97
C LYS A 121 8.25 -10.40 -2.72
N ILE A 122 9.48 -10.32 -2.22
CA ILE A 122 10.61 -9.63 -2.84
C ILE A 122 11.33 -10.61 -3.78
N TYR A 123 11.39 -10.25 -5.05
CA TYR A 123 12.09 -10.97 -6.11
C TYR A 123 13.43 -10.29 -6.41
N PRO A 124 14.43 -11.02 -6.91
CA PRO A 124 15.66 -10.38 -7.37
C PRO A 124 15.38 -9.47 -8.57
N GLY A 125 16.14 -8.38 -8.67
CA GLY A 125 16.04 -7.41 -9.76
C GLY A 125 16.27 -8.08 -11.11
N GLU A 126 17.42 -8.71 -11.29
CA GLU A 126 17.79 -9.50 -12.46
C GLU A 126 17.64 -11.01 -12.18
N GLY A 127 17.59 -11.84 -13.23
CA GLY A 127 17.52 -13.31 -13.10
C GLY A 127 16.20 -13.88 -12.57
N SER A 128 15.19 -13.05 -12.28
CA SER A 128 13.87 -13.51 -11.79
C SER A 128 12.91 -14.01 -12.88
N GLY A 129 13.31 -14.01 -14.15
CA GLY A 129 12.47 -14.43 -15.28
C GLY A 129 11.15 -13.62 -15.41
N GLY A 130 11.11 -12.40 -14.87
CA GLY A 130 9.90 -11.58 -14.85
C GLY A 130 8.84 -12.05 -13.86
N HIS A 131 9.16 -12.98 -12.94
CA HIS A 131 8.18 -13.53 -12.01
C HIS A 131 7.50 -12.46 -11.16
N TRP A 132 8.15 -11.34 -10.85
CA TRP A 132 7.53 -10.23 -10.12
C TRP A 132 6.32 -9.62 -10.84
N GLN A 133 6.15 -9.86 -12.15
CA GLN A 133 5.03 -9.39 -12.98
C GLN A 133 3.87 -10.38 -13.10
N TRP A 134 4.00 -11.62 -12.63
CA TRP A 134 2.91 -12.58 -12.77
C TRP A 134 1.76 -12.28 -11.80
N GLY A 135 0.53 -12.29 -12.28
CA GLY A 135 -0.66 -12.04 -11.49
C GLY A 135 -1.46 -10.88 -12.06
N GLN A 136 -2.20 -10.18 -11.19
CA GLN A 136 -3.00 -9.04 -11.57
C GLN A 136 -2.25 -7.73 -11.34
N PRO A 137 -2.33 -6.75 -12.25
CA PRO A 137 -1.77 -5.42 -12.03
C PRO A 137 -2.53 -4.74 -10.90
N LEU A 138 -1.81 -4.32 -9.86
CA LEU A 138 -2.34 -3.64 -8.70
C LEU A 138 -2.92 -2.29 -9.11
N ARG A 139 -4.16 -2.04 -8.66
CA ARG A 139 -4.78 -0.72 -8.64
C ARG A 139 -4.45 -0.03 -7.32
N ALA A 140 -4.80 -0.66 -6.21
CA ALA A 140 -4.56 -0.15 -4.86
C ALA A 140 -4.67 -1.28 -3.84
N ILE A 141 -3.99 -1.10 -2.71
CA ILE A 141 -4.32 -1.71 -1.43
C ILE A 141 -5.43 -0.84 -0.83
N GLU A 142 -6.59 -1.42 -0.59
CA GLU A 142 -7.76 -0.73 -0.07
C GLU A 142 -7.99 -1.13 1.38
N LEU A 143 -8.03 -0.12 2.25
CA LEU A 143 -8.29 -0.23 3.68
C LEU A 143 -9.63 0.42 3.99
N GLU A 144 -10.51 -0.34 4.63
CA GLU A 144 -11.74 0.17 5.24
C GLU A 144 -11.53 0.21 6.73
N CYS A 145 -11.65 1.39 7.32
CA CYS A 145 -11.36 1.64 8.72
C CYS A 145 -12.59 2.14 9.49
N SER A 146 -12.64 1.84 10.79
CA SER A 146 -13.53 2.49 11.75
C SER A 146 -12.71 3.50 12.54
N ALA A 147 -13.13 4.76 12.56
CA ALA A 147 -12.52 5.76 13.41
C ALA A 147 -13.51 6.17 14.50
N ALA A 148 -13.04 6.28 15.74
CA ALA A 148 -13.84 6.87 16.80
C ALA A 148 -14.21 8.31 16.43
N SER A 149 -15.43 8.75 16.76
CA SER A 149 -15.87 10.11 16.46
C SER A 149 -15.07 11.20 17.18
N ASP A 150 -14.46 10.86 18.31
CA ASP A 150 -13.55 11.73 19.08
C ASP A 150 -12.09 11.63 18.60
N GLY A 151 -11.80 10.77 17.61
CA GLY A 151 -10.46 10.53 17.09
C GLY A 151 -9.52 9.81 18.05
N SER A 152 -10.04 9.04 19.00
CA SER A 152 -9.24 8.27 19.96
C SER A 152 -8.59 7.01 19.36
N TYR A 153 -9.21 6.40 18.35
CA TYR A 153 -8.67 5.22 17.66
C TYR A 153 -9.06 5.15 16.19
N ILE A 154 -8.27 4.40 15.42
CA ILE A 154 -8.62 3.94 14.08
C ILE A 154 -8.26 2.46 13.92
N ASP A 155 -9.27 1.64 13.61
CA ASP A 155 -9.10 0.21 13.35
C ASP A 155 -9.26 -0.11 11.87
N VAL A 156 -8.39 -0.96 11.33
CA VAL A 156 -8.55 -1.54 9.98
C VAL A 156 -9.52 -2.72 10.06
N LEU A 157 -10.72 -2.54 9.51
CA LEU A 157 -11.76 -3.58 9.47
C LEU A 157 -11.59 -4.53 8.30
N ARG A 158 -11.14 -3.99 7.15
CA ARG A 158 -10.93 -4.76 5.93
C ARG A 158 -9.71 -4.26 5.19
N GLN A 159 -8.87 -5.19 4.75
CA GLN A 159 -7.76 -4.96 3.84
C GLN A 159 -7.93 -5.82 2.59
N SER A 160 -7.75 -5.24 1.40
CA SER A 160 -7.78 -6.00 0.14
C SER A 160 -6.85 -5.42 -0.91
N LEU A 161 -6.27 -6.28 -1.74
CA LEU A 161 -5.52 -5.85 -2.92
C LEU A 161 -6.46 -5.90 -4.12
N THR A 162 -6.63 -4.78 -4.81
CA THR A 162 -7.54 -4.69 -5.96
C THR A 162 -6.77 -4.59 -7.27
N GLY A 163 -7.22 -5.32 -8.29
CA GLY A 163 -6.68 -5.23 -9.64
C GLY A 163 -7.22 -4.07 -10.45
N ARG A 164 -6.51 -3.65 -11.49
CA ARG A 164 -7.09 -2.83 -12.56
C ARG A 164 -8.06 -3.71 -13.34
N ARG A 165 -9.32 -3.30 -13.51
CA ARG A 165 -10.24 -3.97 -14.44
C ARG A 165 -9.66 -3.83 -15.85
N MET A 166 -9.41 -4.96 -16.51
CA MET A 166 -9.20 -4.96 -17.95
C MET A 166 -10.58 -4.71 -18.57
N PHE A 167 -10.68 -3.65 -19.38
CA PHE A 167 -11.87 -3.35 -20.16
C PHE A 167 -11.96 -4.30 -21.34
#